data_AF-A0A351FPQ8-F1
#
_entry.id   AF-A0A351FPQ8-F1
#
_cell.length_a   1.000
_cell.length_b   1.000
_cell.length_c   1.000
_cell.angle_alpha   90.00
_cell.angle_beta   90.00
_cell.angle_gamma   90.00
#
_symmetry.space_group_name_H-M   'P 1'
#
loop_
_entity.id
_entity.type
_entity.pdbx_description
1 polymer ?
#
loop_
_entity_poly.entity_id
_entity_poly.type
_entity_poly.pdbx_seq_one_letter_code
_entity_poly.pdbx_strand_id
1 'polypeptide(L)'
;MLELGSHVFRVGVAAVVLTGVCLGARADDLYLESVKPAATNKPVLRYGFLRADVDRIAKTVPGVLRVIPFRSMPVIFRHQGSQLAGRLVGTNAGELQYDGHALTHGRYLTENDLKQRHSVAVIGHDVAARLFAKVDPIGKTLRAGDQLFLVVGVARWGTQRGANVVHVPISTMRVRFGDTVVVRQAGTFSMEQYELNAVRVVPQPGVDLSDQREAIFKMLRISRE
;
A
#
# COMPACT_ATOMS: atom_id res chain seq x y z
N MET A 1 -15.30 -22.63 11.31
CA MET A 1 -14.36 -21.88 12.16
C MET A 1 -12.97 -22.15 11.62
N LEU A 2 -12.50 -21.37 10.64
CA LEU A 2 -11.17 -21.56 10.04
C LEU A 2 -10.18 -20.69 10.84
N GLU A 3 -9.19 -21.33 11.46
CA GLU A 3 -8.11 -20.65 12.15
C GLU A 3 -7.33 -19.78 11.16
N LEU A 4 -7.32 -18.46 11.38
CA LEU A 4 -6.53 -17.51 10.63
C LEU A 4 -5.05 -17.62 11.04
N GLY A 5 -4.37 -18.64 10.53
CA GLY A 5 -2.92 -18.76 10.64
C GLY A 5 -2.22 -17.68 9.82
N SER A 6 -1.70 -16.63 10.46
CA SER A 6 -0.69 -15.79 9.83
C SER A 6 0.58 -16.62 9.67
N HIS A 7 0.94 -16.96 8.43
CA HIS A 7 2.16 -17.71 8.17
C HIS A 7 3.26 -16.75 7.72
N VAL A 8 4.31 -16.67 8.53
CA VAL A 8 5.50 -15.90 8.20
C VAL A 8 6.41 -16.79 7.35
N PHE A 9 6.69 -16.38 6.11
CA PHE A 9 7.63 -17.09 5.24
C PHE A 9 8.90 -16.25 5.08
N ARG A 10 10.07 -16.87 5.24
CA ARG A 10 11.34 -16.19 5.02
C ARG A 10 11.74 -16.32 3.55
N VAL A 11 12.00 -15.18 2.89
CA VAL A 11 12.39 -15.09 1.47
C VAL A 11 13.77 -14.44 1.40
N GLY A 12 14.82 -15.25 1.46
CA GLY A 12 16.20 -14.76 1.55
C GLY A 12 16.47 -14.02 2.86
N VAL A 13 17.14 -12.86 2.79
CA VAL A 13 17.49 -12.01 3.96
C VAL A 13 16.29 -11.17 4.47
N ALA A 14 15.20 -11.09 3.69
CA ALA A 14 13.99 -10.37 4.04
C ALA A 14 12.87 -11.36 4.41
N ALA A 15 12.12 -11.06 5.47
CA ALA A 15 10.93 -11.83 5.78
C ALA A 15 9.73 -11.27 4.98
N VAL A 16 8.89 -12.17 4.46
CA VAL A 16 7.59 -11.84 3.87
C VAL A 16 6.54 -12.45 4.80
N VAL A 17 5.72 -11.62 5.41
CA VAL A 17 4.61 -12.08 6.25
C VAL A 17 3.42 -12.24 5.32
N LEU A 18 2.87 -13.45 5.27
CA LEU A 18 1.44 -13.51 5.03
C LEU A 18 0.78 -13.22 6.35
N THR A 19 0.27 -12.02 6.46
CA THR A 19 -1.05 -11.88 7.06
C THR A 19 -1.94 -12.69 6.10
N GLY A 20 -2.37 -13.86 6.59
CA GLY A 20 -3.02 -14.88 5.76
C GLY A 20 -4.11 -14.29 4.89
N VAL A 21 -4.46 -15.01 3.82
CA VAL A 21 -5.69 -14.87 3.02
C VAL A 21 -6.59 -13.80 3.66
N CYS A 22 -6.45 -12.56 3.20
CA CYS A 22 -7.30 -11.51 3.74
C CYS A 22 -8.69 -11.93 3.31
N LEU A 23 -9.50 -12.39 4.26
CA LEU A 23 -10.93 -12.54 4.09
C LEU A 23 -11.46 -11.11 3.83
N GLY A 24 -11.44 -10.68 2.57
CA GLY A 24 -11.46 -9.26 2.25
C GLY A 24 -11.63 -9.01 0.76
N ALA A 25 -12.80 -9.42 0.26
CA ALA A 25 -13.53 -9.10 -0.99
C ALA A 25 -14.06 -10.36 -1.70
N ARG A 26 -13.29 -11.44 -1.64
CA ARG A 26 -13.64 -12.84 -1.91
C ARG A 26 -12.71 -13.68 -1.02
N ALA A 27 -13.12 -14.88 -0.65
CA ALA A 27 -12.31 -15.75 0.22
C ALA A 27 -10.94 -16.13 -0.38
N ASP A 28 -10.69 -15.77 -1.65
CA ASP A 28 -9.64 -16.34 -2.49
C ASP A 28 -8.49 -15.34 -2.81
N ASP A 29 -8.60 -14.08 -2.38
CA ASP A 29 -7.59 -13.05 -2.60
C ASP A 29 -6.33 -13.26 -1.72
N LEU A 30 -5.14 -13.09 -2.30
CA LEU A 30 -3.87 -13.22 -1.59
C LEU A 30 -3.26 -11.84 -1.32
N TYR A 31 -3.16 -11.46 -0.05
CA TYR A 31 -2.44 -10.25 0.37
C TYR A 31 -1.05 -10.62 0.90
N LEU A 32 -0.02 -10.07 0.28
CA LEU A 32 1.38 -10.32 0.59
C LEU A 32 1.99 -9.04 1.16
N GLU A 33 2.55 -9.10 2.37
CA GLU A 33 3.23 -7.97 2.99
C GLU A 33 4.69 -8.31 3.26
N SER A 34 5.59 -7.41 2.90
CA SER A 34 7.00 -7.53 3.26
C SER A 34 7.18 -7.10 4.72
N VAL A 35 7.92 -7.90 5.46
CA VAL A 35 8.36 -7.53 6.81
C VAL A 35 9.62 -6.71 6.69
N LYS A 36 9.65 -5.59 7.40
CA LYS A 36 10.89 -4.86 7.64
C LYS A 36 11.85 -5.78 8.43
N PRO A 37 13.06 -6.05 7.93
CA PRO A 37 14.05 -6.81 8.67
C PRO A 37 14.32 -6.21 10.05
N ALA A 38 14.67 -7.05 11.02
CA ALA A 38 15.11 -6.58 12.34
C ALA A 38 16.27 -5.58 12.20
N ALA A 39 16.42 -4.69 13.18
CA ALA A 39 17.50 -3.71 13.18
C ALA A 39 18.84 -4.44 12.99
N THR A 40 19.60 -4.01 11.99
CA THR A 40 20.94 -4.54 11.70
C THR A 40 21.94 -3.40 11.81
N ASN A 41 23.22 -3.72 12.00
CA ASN A 41 24.30 -2.72 11.91
C ASN A 41 24.50 -2.19 10.48
N LYS A 42 23.70 -2.63 9.50
CA LYS A 42 23.76 -2.09 8.14
C LYS A 42 23.08 -0.71 8.10
N PRO A 43 23.73 0.30 7.51
CA PRO A 43 23.16 1.64 7.41
C PRO A 43 21.94 1.71 6.46
N VAL A 44 21.81 0.73 5.55
CA VAL A 44 20.72 0.63 4.59
C VAL A 44 20.01 -0.72 4.71
N LEU A 45 18.71 -0.68 5.01
CA LEU A 45 17.83 -1.84 5.00
C LEU A 45 17.12 -1.93 3.65
N ARG A 46 17.35 -3.01 2.91
CA ARG A 46 16.68 -3.29 1.63
C ARG A 46 15.66 -4.40 1.82
N TYR A 47 14.41 -4.14 1.46
CA TYR A 47 13.31 -5.10 1.58
C TYR A 47 12.18 -4.75 0.61
N GLY A 48 11.03 -5.42 0.71
CA GLY A 48 9.88 -5.14 -0.15
C GLY A 48 9.91 -5.86 -1.49
N PHE A 49 8.79 -5.79 -2.19
CA PHE A 49 8.63 -6.35 -3.54
C PHE A 49 9.14 -5.36 -4.58
N LEU A 50 9.64 -5.86 -5.69
CA LEU A 50 9.98 -5.07 -6.86
C LEU A 50 8.72 -4.82 -7.69
N ARG A 51 8.67 -3.72 -8.43
CA ARG A 51 7.59 -3.52 -9.42
C ARG A 51 7.59 -4.59 -10.50
N ALA A 52 8.77 -5.10 -10.87
CA ALA A 52 8.89 -6.23 -11.80
C ALA A 52 8.24 -7.52 -11.26
N ASP A 53 8.12 -7.69 -9.94
CA ASP A 53 7.43 -8.83 -9.35
C ASP A 53 5.93 -8.79 -9.64
N VAL A 54 5.33 -7.58 -9.66
CA VAL A 54 3.91 -7.37 -10.01
C VAL A 54 3.64 -7.86 -11.43
N ASP A 55 4.49 -7.44 -12.38
CA ASP A 55 4.37 -7.84 -13.79
C ASP A 55 4.62 -9.33 -13.97
N ARG A 56 5.55 -9.91 -13.20
CA ARG A 56 5.83 -11.35 -13.27
C ARG A 56 4.65 -12.16 -12.78
N ILE A 57 4.11 -11.85 -11.58
CA ILE A 57 2.94 -12.54 -11.02
C ILE A 57 1.77 -12.47 -12.00
N ALA A 58 1.49 -11.28 -12.55
CA ALA A 58 0.37 -11.08 -13.47
C ALA A 58 0.49 -11.89 -14.77
N LYS A 59 1.71 -12.22 -15.21
CA LYS A 59 1.97 -12.92 -16.48
C LYS A 59 2.17 -14.43 -16.33
N THR A 60 2.71 -14.88 -15.20
CA THR A 60 3.15 -16.27 -15.05
C THR A 60 2.24 -17.13 -14.18
N VAL A 61 1.40 -16.52 -13.34
CA VAL A 61 0.50 -17.26 -12.44
C VAL A 61 -0.86 -17.43 -13.12
N PRO A 62 -1.26 -18.66 -13.49
CA PRO A 62 -2.54 -18.91 -14.14
C PRO A 62 -3.71 -18.54 -13.24
N GLY A 63 -4.76 -17.93 -13.80
CA GLY A 63 -5.97 -17.59 -13.05
C GLY A 63 -5.86 -16.33 -12.20
N VAL A 64 -4.74 -15.60 -12.24
CA VAL A 64 -4.67 -14.23 -11.69
C VAL A 64 -5.42 -13.28 -12.62
N LEU A 65 -6.39 -12.55 -12.07
CA LEU A 65 -7.12 -11.49 -12.76
C LEU A 65 -6.36 -10.17 -12.74
N ARG A 66 -5.83 -9.80 -11.56
CA ARG A 66 -5.09 -8.55 -11.39
C ARG A 66 -4.14 -8.62 -10.20
N VAL A 67 -3.10 -7.78 -10.25
CA VAL A 67 -2.15 -7.59 -9.17
C VAL A 67 -2.15 -6.12 -8.76
N ILE A 68 -2.44 -5.84 -7.49
CA ILE A 68 -2.54 -4.48 -6.94
C ILE A 68 -1.32 -4.21 -6.08
N PRO A 69 -0.43 -3.30 -6.50
CA PRO A 69 0.75 -2.93 -5.72
C PRO A 69 0.41 -1.90 -4.65
N PHE A 70 1.13 -1.98 -3.52
CA PHE A 70 1.10 -0.98 -2.46
C PHE A 70 2.50 -0.52 -2.10
N ARG A 71 2.63 0.80 -1.97
CA ARG A 71 3.75 1.44 -1.30
C ARG A 71 3.20 2.25 -0.13
N SER A 72 3.67 2.03 1.07
CA SER A 72 3.18 2.72 2.26
C SER A 72 4.33 3.24 3.09
N MET A 73 4.30 4.53 3.42
CA MET A 73 5.29 5.17 4.27
C MET A 73 4.63 6.06 5.34
N PRO A 74 5.23 6.19 6.54
CA PRO A 74 4.75 7.15 7.53
C PRO A 74 5.02 8.59 7.06
N VAL A 75 4.03 9.46 7.20
CA VAL A 75 4.10 10.87 6.79
C VAL A 75 3.33 11.75 7.78
N ILE A 76 3.75 13.01 7.92
CA ILE A 76 2.95 14.05 8.57
C ILE A 76 2.10 14.76 7.50
N PHE A 77 0.79 14.63 7.63
CA PHE A 77 -0.18 15.36 6.85
C PHE A 77 -0.43 16.75 7.44
N ARG A 78 -0.58 17.76 6.59
CA ARG A 78 -0.81 19.15 7.02
C ARG A 78 -1.88 19.82 6.18
N HIS A 79 -2.72 20.62 6.85
CA HIS A 79 -3.68 21.52 6.23
C HIS A 79 -3.91 22.74 7.15
N GLN A 80 -3.82 23.96 6.61
CA GLN A 80 -4.12 25.23 7.31
C GLN A 80 -3.62 25.33 8.77
N GLY A 81 -2.37 24.90 9.02
CA GLY A 81 -1.75 24.96 10.36
C GLY A 81 -2.02 23.75 11.25
N SER A 82 -2.96 22.88 10.92
CA SER A 82 -3.14 21.58 11.57
C SER A 82 -2.20 20.53 10.97
N GLN A 83 -1.76 19.58 11.82
CA GLN A 83 -0.94 18.46 11.40
C GLN A 83 -1.40 17.15 12.02
N LEU A 84 -1.24 16.06 11.28
CA LEU A 84 -1.64 14.72 11.69
C LEU A 84 -0.63 13.70 11.19
N ALA A 85 -0.05 12.91 12.10
CA ALA A 85 0.74 11.76 11.72
C ALA A 85 -0.16 10.64 11.17
N GLY A 86 0.25 10.04 10.07
CA GLY A 86 -0.49 8.95 9.44
C GLY A 86 0.34 8.22 8.39
N ARG A 87 -0.34 7.50 7.51
CA ARG A 87 0.30 6.70 6.46
C ARG A 87 -0.14 7.17 5.08
N LEU A 88 0.84 7.50 4.24
CA LEU A 88 0.62 7.75 2.83
C LEU A 88 0.76 6.42 2.09
N VAL A 89 -0.26 6.06 1.30
CA VAL A 89 -0.33 4.80 0.56
C VAL A 89 -0.46 5.10 -0.94
N GLY A 90 0.51 4.65 -1.71
CA GLY A 90 0.46 4.62 -3.17
C GLY A 90 -0.17 3.31 -3.63
N THR A 91 -1.27 3.41 -4.38
CA THR A 91 -1.96 2.24 -4.95
C THR A 91 -2.57 2.58 -6.32
N ASN A 92 -3.35 1.65 -6.89
CA ASN A 92 -4.03 1.82 -8.17
C ASN A 92 -5.54 2.11 -8.00
N ALA A 93 -6.23 2.32 -9.12
CA ALA A 93 -7.67 2.63 -9.13
C ALA A 93 -8.55 1.46 -8.68
N GLY A 94 -8.02 0.24 -8.70
CA GLY A 94 -8.75 -0.96 -8.35
C GLY A 94 -9.05 -1.13 -6.87
N GLU A 95 -8.34 -0.46 -5.99
CA GLU A 95 -8.35 -0.78 -4.56
C GLU A 95 -9.67 -0.45 -3.83
N LEU A 96 -10.52 0.41 -4.40
CA LEU A 96 -11.80 0.75 -3.76
C LEU A 96 -12.82 -0.40 -3.80
N GLN A 97 -12.72 -1.32 -4.77
CA GLN A 97 -13.73 -2.35 -4.98
C GLN A 97 -13.73 -3.47 -3.92
N TYR A 98 -12.85 -3.39 -2.92
CA TYR A 98 -12.61 -4.42 -1.92
C TYR A 98 -13.38 -4.14 -0.62
N ASP A 99 -13.85 -5.22 0.03
CA ASP A 99 -14.72 -5.14 1.20
C ASP A 99 -14.15 -4.27 2.33
N GLY A 100 -15.05 -3.51 2.96
CA GLY A 100 -14.70 -2.56 4.02
C GLY A 100 -14.17 -1.22 3.52
N HIS A 101 -13.90 -1.08 2.22
CA HIS A 101 -13.66 0.23 1.61
C HIS A 101 -14.96 0.81 1.07
N ALA A 102 -15.28 2.03 1.49
CA ALA A 102 -16.47 2.73 1.02
C ALA A 102 -16.12 4.17 0.70
N LEU A 103 -16.40 4.59 -0.54
CA LEU A 103 -16.31 6.00 -0.90
C LEU A 103 -17.48 6.72 -0.26
N THR A 104 -17.17 7.73 0.55
CA THR A 104 -18.19 8.53 1.24
C THR A 104 -18.51 9.81 0.47
N HIS A 105 -17.49 10.44 -0.14
CA HIS A 105 -17.63 11.70 -0.88
C HIS A 105 -16.62 11.77 -2.02
N GLY A 106 -16.96 12.49 -3.09
CA GLY A 106 -16.09 12.74 -4.24
C GLY A 106 -15.90 11.52 -5.14
N ARG A 107 -14.67 11.28 -5.58
CA ARG A 107 -14.28 10.15 -6.45
C ARG A 107 -13.05 9.44 -5.92
N TYR A 108 -12.86 8.18 -6.33
CA TYR A 108 -11.61 7.47 -6.09
C TYR A 108 -10.52 7.84 -7.10
N LEU A 109 -9.35 7.23 -6.94
CA LEU A 109 -8.28 7.22 -7.94
C LEU A 109 -8.77 6.58 -9.24
N THR A 110 -8.36 7.12 -10.38
CA THR A 110 -8.69 6.61 -11.71
C THR A 110 -7.44 6.19 -12.47
N GLU A 111 -7.58 5.34 -13.49
CA GLU A 111 -6.47 4.98 -14.38
C GLU A 111 -5.82 6.21 -15.04
N ASN A 112 -6.59 7.28 -15.29
CA ASN A 112 -6.05 8.53 -15.81
C ASN A 112 -5.14 9.23 -14.80
N ASP A 113 -5.51 9.24 -13.51
CA ASP A 113 -4.65 9.81 -12.46
C ASP A 113 -3.31 9.06 -12.36
N LEU A 114 -3.34 7.74 -12.57
CA LEU A 114 -2.13 6.94 -12.61
C LEU A 114 -1.27 7.25 -13.85
N LYS A 115 -1.88 7.25 -15.04
CA LYS A 115 -1.18 7.49 -16.32
C LYS A 115 -0.54 8.88 -16.37
N GLN A 116 -1.29 9.90 -15.98
CA GLN A 116 -0.85 11.31 -16.00
C GLN A 116 -0.12 11.73 -14.73
N ARG A 117 0.01 10.82 -13.75
CA ARG A 117 0.66 11.08 -12.46
C ARG A 117 0.07 12.31 -11.75
N HIS A 118 -1.26 12.41 -11.78
CA HIS A 118 -1.96 13.50 -11.14
C HIS A 118 -1.65 13.55 -9.65
N SER A 119 -1.52 14.76 -9.13
CA SER A 119 -1.22 15.00 -7.71
C SER A 119 -2.52 15.13 -6.94
N VAL A 120 -3.24 14.01 -6.88
CA VAL A 120 -4.54 13.87 -6.23
C VAL A 120 -4.44 12.90 -5.06
N ALA A 121 -5.29 13.11 -4.06
CA ALA A 121 -5.39 12.27 -2.88
C ALA A 121 -6.84 11.89 -2.57
N VAL A 122 -7.04 10.66 -2.13
CA VAL A 122 -8.26 10.19 -1.46
C VAL A 122 -7.94 10.03 0.01
N ILE A 123 -8.58 10.81 0.86
CA ILE A 123 -8.29 10.84 2.30
C ILE A 123 -9.22 9.91 3.07
N GLY A 124 -8.69 9.29 4.13
CA GLY A 124 -9.51 8.54 5.07
C GLY A 124 -10.44 9.43 5.88
N HIS A 125 -11.56 8.87 6.33
CA HIS A 125 -12.55 9.58 7.16
C HIS A 125 -11.91 10.28 8.38
N ASP A 126 -10.97 9.63 9.08
CA ASP A 126 -10.29 10.22 10.23
C ASP A 126 -9.42 11.43 9.86
N VAL A 127 -8.79 11.39 8.68
CA VAL A 127 -7.96 12.49 8.17
C VAL A 127 -8.87 13.68 7.83
N ALA A 128 -10.00 13.42 7.17
CA ALA A 128 -11.01 14.44 6.89
C ALA A 128 -11.52 15.09 8.18
N ALA A 129 -11.94 14.26 9.16
CA ALA A 129 -12.48 14.74 10.42
C ALA A 129 -11.47 15.58 11.22
N ARG A 130 -10.19 15.23 11.22
CA ARG A 130 -9.16 15.93 12.02
C ARG A 130 -8.54 17.14 11.34
N LEU A 131 -8.32 17.08 10.03
CA LEU A 131 -7.66 18.16 9.29
C LEU A 131 -8.63 19.13 8.60
N PHE A 132 -9.88 18.71 8.38
CA PHE A 132 -10.88 19.47 7.63
C PHE A 132 -12.22 19.59 8.41
N ALA A 133 -12.19 19.52 9.75
CA ALA A 133 -13.38 19.43 10.62
C ALA A 133 -14.54 20.41 10.31
N LYS A 134 -14.23 21.59 9.78
CA LYS A 134 -15.19 22.68 9.53
C LYS A 134 -15.38 23.02 8.05
N VAL A 135 -14.73 22.31 7.15
CA VAL A 135 -14.71 22.64 5.72
C VAL A 135 -14.84 21.38 4.87
N ASP A 136 -15.46 21.50 3.70
CA ASP A 136 -15.43 20.40 2.73
C ASP A 136 -13.98 20.15 2.29
N PRO A 137 -13.41 18.94 2.50
CA PRO A 137 -12.07 18.63 2.06
C PRO A 137 -11.94 18.56 0.53
N ILE A 138 -13.03 18.30 -0.20
CA ILE A 138 -12.97 18.13 -1.66
C ILE A 138 -12.49 19.42 -2.34
N GLY A 139 -11.54 19.29 -3.26
CA GLY A 139 -10.93 20.41 -3.97
C GLY A 139 -9.94 21.22 -3.12
N LYS A 140 -9.69 20.84 -1.87
CA LYS A 140 -8.67 21.47 -1.02
C LYS A 140 -7.34 20.76 -1.13
N THR A 141 -6.28 21.47 -0.76
CA THR A 141 -4.92 20.93 -0.78
C THR A 141 -4.58 20.28 0.56
N LEU A 142 -4.09 19.04 0.49
CA LEU A 142 -3.43 18.33 1.57
C LEU A 142 -1.92 18.31 1.31
N ARG A 143 -1.12 18.71 2.29
CA ARG A 143 0.34 18.54 2.24
C ARG A 143 0.73 17.24 2.92
N ALA A 144 1.52 16.40 2.25
CA ALA A 144 2.09 15.17 2.78
C ALA A 144 3.62 15.27 2.71
N GLY A 145 4.27 15.50 3.85
CA GLY A 145 5.69 15.88 3.85
C GLY A 145 5.89 17.22 3.12
N ASP A 146 6.67 17.21 2.04
CA ASP A 146 6.90 18.38 1.18
C ASP A 146 6.09 18.38 -0.12
N GLN A 147 5.19 17.40 -0.28
CA GLN A 147 4.41 17.22 -1.49
C GLN A 147 2.96 17.69 -1.28
N LEU A 148 2.40 18.34 -2.30
CA LEU A 148 1.03 18.83 -2.29
C LEU A 148 0.12 17.93 -3.14
N PHE A 149 -1.05 17.63 -2.60
CA PHE A 149 -2.08 16.83 -3.27
C PHE A 149 -3.43 17.53 -3.19
N LEU A 150 -4.18 17.52 -4.29
CA LEU A 150 -5.57 17.94 -4.32
C LEU A 150 -6.46 16.80 -3.81
N VAL A 151 -7.28 17.06 -2.80
CA VAL A 151 -8.22 16.05 -2.29
C VAL A 151 -9.37 15.90 -3.28
N VAL A 152 -9.55 14.70 -3.82
CA VAL A 152 -10.60 14.37 -4.80
C VAL A 152 -11.67 13.44 -4.24
N GLY A 153 -11.45 12.85 -3.07
CA GLY A 153 -12.40 11.96 -2.45
C GLY A 153 -12.12 11.71 -0.97
N VAL A 154 -13.15 11.24 -0.27
CA VAL A 154 -13.09 10.78 1.12
C VAL A 154 -13.61 9.36 1.18
N ALA A 155 -12.84 8.46 1.77
CA ALA A 155 -13.21 7.06 1.91
C ALA A 155 -13.12 6.59 3.36
N ARG A 156 -13.92 5.58 3.70
CA ARG A 156 -13.73 4.75 4.88
C ARG A 156 -12.91 3.53 4.47
N TRP A 157 -11.89 3.24 5.26
CA TRP A 157 -11.06 2.05 5.08
C TRP A 157 -11.53 0.97 6.04
N GLY A 158 -11.30 -0.30 5.70
CA GLY A 158 -11.58 -1.41 6.60
C GLY A 158 -10.73 -1.29 7.88
N THR A 159 -11.22 -1.88 8.98
CA THR A 159 -10.60 -1.81 10.31
C THR A 159 -9.13 -2.24 10.35
N GLN A 160 -8.68 -3.02 9.36
CA GLN A 160 -7.32 -3.54 9.26
C GLN A 160 -6.28 -2.57 8.66
N ARG A 161 -6.69 -1.49 7.97
CA ARG A 161 -5.76 -0.55 7.31
C ARG A 161 -5.11 0.45 8.27
N GLY A 162 -5.56 0.51 9.52
CA GLY A 162 -5.12 1.48 10.53
C GLY A 162 -5.75 2.87 10.35
N ALA A 163 -5.58 3.73 11.36
CA ALA A 163 -6.11 5.09 11.36
C ALA A 163 -5.26 6.04 10.49
N ASN A 164 -5.85 7.15 10.05
CA ASN A 164 -5.18 8.25 9.35
C ASN A 164 -4.46 7.84 8.05
N VAL A 165 -5.15 7.10 7.17
CA VAL A 165 -4.60 6.65 5.87
C VAL A 165 -5.04 7.57 4.74
N VAL A 166 -4.10 7.90 3.85
CA VAL A 166 -4.34 8.67 2.62
C VAL A 166 -3.83 7.89 1.42
N HIS A 167 -4.69 7.71 0.41
CA HIS A 167 -4.34 7.05 -0.84
C HIS A 167 -3.98 8.07 -1.93
N VAL A 168 -2.93 7.79 -2.69
CA VAL A 168 -2.47 8.57 -3.84
C VAL A 168 -2.14 7.62 -5.00
N PRO A 169 -2.09 8.08 -6.27
CA PRO A 169 -1.64 7.24 -7.37
C PRO A 169 -0.22 6.74 -7.12
N ILE A 170 0.00 5.44 -7.24
CA ILE A 170 1.32 4.83 -6.99
C ILE A 170 2.41 5.39 -7.92
N SER A 171 2.05 5.73 -9.15
CA SER A 171 2.94 6.38 -10.12
C SER A 171 3.38 7.77 -9.66
N THR A 172 2.46 8.56 -9.10
CA THR A 172 2.76 9.87 -8.52
C THR A 172 3.65 9.74 -7.28
N MET A 173 3.35 8.78 -6.40
CA MET A 173 4.14 8.53 -5.19
C MET A 173 5.59 8.16 -5.53
N ARG A 174 5.79 7.31 -6.54
CA ARG A 174 7.13 6.92 -7.02
C ARG A 174 7.97 8.13 -7.44
N VAL A 175 7.40 9.03 -8.23
CA VAL A 175 8.14 10.20 -8.73
C VAL A 175 8.43 11.21 -7.62
N ARG A 176 7.46 11.43 -6.72
CA ARG A 176 7.55 12.50 -5.71
C ARG A 176 8.36 12.11 -4.47
N PHE A 177 8.40 10.82 -4.12
CA PHE A 177 9.07 10.35 -2.89
C PHE A 177 10.23 9.38 -3.15
N GLY A 178 10.38 8.86 -4.37
CA GLY A 178 11.39 7.84 -4.67
C GLY A 178 11.18 6.54 -3.90
N ASP A 179 12.21 5.69 -3.90
CA ASP A 179 12.19 4.36 -3.27
C ASP A 179 12.92 4.28 -1.92
N THR A 180 13.52 5.38 -1.48
CA THR A 180 14.28 5.46 -0.22
C THR A 180 13.52 6.28 0.82
N VAL A 181 13.24 5.67 1.97
CA VAL A 181 12.68 6.32 3.15
C VAL A 181 13.78 6.49 4.18
N VAL A 182 14.02 7.74 4.57
CA VAL A 182 15.01 8.07 5.60
C VAL A 182 14.29 8.13 6.95
N VAL A 183 14.65 7.23 7.86
CA VAL A 183 14.12 7.21 9.23
C VAL A 183 15.18 7.78 10.17
N ARG A 184 14.85 8.90 10.81
CA ARG A 184 15.69 9.54 11.83
C ARG A 184 15.01 9.37 13.18
N GLN A 185 15.61 8.60 14.08
CA GLN A 185 15.08 8.39 15.44
C GLN A 185 16.24 8.39 16.44
N ALA A 186 16.21 9.32 17.41
CA ALA A 186 17.11 9.43 18.57
C ALA A 186 18.53 8.84 18.38
N GLY A 187 19.39 9.51 17.62
CA GLY A 187 20.78 9.10 17.40
C GLY A 187 20.99 7.94 16.41
N THR A 188 19.93 7.27 15.98
CA THR A 188 19.97 6.21 14.96
C THR A 188 19.53 6.77 13.60
N PHE A 189 20.41 6.64 12.62
CA PHE A 189 20.13 6.90 11.22
C PHE A 189 19.91 5.56 10.51
N SER A 190 18.73 5.34 9.93
CA SER A 190 18.46 4.17 9.10
C SER A 190 17.85 4.61 7.77
N MET A 191 18.45 4.16 6.68
CA MET A 191 17.85 4.28 5.36
C MET A 191 17.11 2.98 5.05
N GLU A 192 15.83 3.10 4.71
CA GLU A 192 15.03 1.99 4.20
C GLU A 192 14.85 2.16 2.70
N GLN A 193 15.18 1.13 1.93
CA GLN A 193 14.99 1.13 0.49
C GLN A 193 14.10 -0.05 0.09
N TYR A 194 12.94 0.26 -0.47
CA TYR A 194 11.97 -0.70 -0.96
C TYR A 194 11.14 -0.06 -2.07
N GLU A 195 10.69 -0.82 -3.07
CA GLU A 195 9.78 -0.26 -4.09
C GLU A 195 8.32 -0.35 -3.63
N LEU A 196 7.93 -1.53 -3.15
CA LEU A 196 6.59 -1.88 -2.69
C LEU A 196 6.69 -2.61 -1.34
N ASN A 197 5.82 -2.28 -0.38
CA ASN A 197 5.76 -3.01 0.89
C ASN A 197 4.69 -4.10 0.89
N ALA A 198 3.69 -4.02 0.01
CA ALA A 198 2.68 -5.05 -0.12
C ALA A 198 2.19 -5.21 -1.57
N VAL A 199 1.64 -6.38 -1.86
CA VAL A 199 1.01 -6.73 -3.13
C VAL A 199 -0.25 -7.54 -2.83
N ARG A 200 -1.38 -7.20 -3.46
CA ARG A 200 -2.56 -8.05 -3.49
C ARG A 200 -2.64 -8.75 -4.83
N VAL A 201 -2.80 -10.07 -4.81
CA VAL A 201 -3.03 -10.91 -5.98
C VAL A 201 -4.48 -11.34 -5.96
N VAL A 202 -5.18 -11.04 -7.04
CA VAL A 202 -6.64 -11.16 -7.12
C VAL A 202 -6.93 -12.20 -8.20
N PRO A 203 -7.60 -13.32 -7.86
CA PRO A 203 -7.95 -14.35 -8.82
C PRO A 203 -9.08 -13.93 -9.75
N GLN A 204 -9.20 -14.67 -10.85
CA GLN A 204 -10.42 -14.72 -11.65
C GLN A 204 -11.55 -15.36 -10.82
N PRO A 205 -12.82 -15.00 -11.07
CA PRO A 205 -13.95 -15.58 -10.34
C PRO A 205 -13.93 -17.12 -10.40
N GLY A 206 -13.98 -17.77 -9.23
CA GLY A 206 -14.00 -19.24 -9.12
C GLY A 206 -12.61 -19.90 -9.12
N VAL A 207 -11.53 -19.13 -9.17
CA VAL A 207 -10.16 -19.64 -9.03
C VAL A 207 -9.72 -19.50 -7.57
N ASP A 208 -9.32 -20.61 -6.96
CA ASP A 208 -8.58 -20.61 -5.69
C ASP A 208 -7.07 -20.55 -5.95
N LEU A 209 -6.39 -19.59 -5.34
CA LEU A 209 -4.93 -19.41 -5.45
C LEU A 209 -4.15 -20.14 -4.35
N SER A 210 -4.82 -20.86 -3.45
CA SER A 210 -4.21 -21.56 -2.32
C SER A 210 -3.07 -22.50 -2.76
N ASP A 211 -3.30 -23.29 -3.81
CA ASP A 211 -2.31 -24.20 -4.40
C ASP A 211 -1.12 -23.47 -5.06
N GLN A 212 -1.36 -22.26 -5.57
CA GLN A 212 -0.36 -21.47 -6.30
C GLN A 212 0.50 -20.62 -5.36
N ARG A 213 0.15 -20.55 -4.07
CA ARG A 213 0.85 -19.78 -3.04
C ARG A 213 2.34 -20.07 -3.04
N GLU A 214 2.73 -21.35 -2.99
CA GLU A 214 4.16 -21.73 -2.94
C GLU A 214 4.91 -21.32 -4.21
N ALA A 215 4.29 -21.43 -5.39
CA ALA A 215 4.88 -21.00 -6.65
C ALA A 215 5.11 -19.48 -6.69
N ILE A 216 4.14 -18.70 -6.20
CA ILE A 216 4.28 -17.24 -6.03
C ILE A 216 5.45 -16.94 -5.08
N PHE A 217 5.60 -17.67 -3.97
CA PHE A 217 6.74 -17.46 -3.06
C PHE A 217 8.10 -17.78 -3.69
N LYS A 218 8.22 -18.92 -4.36
CA LYS A 218 9.47 -19.30 -5.05
C LYS A 218 9.86 -18.25 -6.08
N MET A 219 8.90 -17.74 -6.83
CA MET A 219 9.10 -16.67 -7.80
C MET A 219 9.61 -15.37 -7.17
N LEU A 220 9.04 -14.97 -6.03
CA LEU A 220 9.44 -13.78 -5.28
C LEU A 220 10.82 -13.93 -4.63
N ARG A 221 11.26 -15.17 -4.37
CA ARG A 221 12.59 -15.48 -3.85
C ARG A 221 13.68 -15.36 -4.91
N ILE A 222 13.46 -15.94 -6.08
CA ILE A 222 14.43 -15.96 -7.20
C ILE A 222 14.80 -14.54 -7.65
N SER A 223 13.88 -13.59 -7.50
CA SER A 223 14.11 -12.20 -7.90
C SER A 223 15.04 -11.41 -6.97
N ARG A 224 15.50 -12.03 -5.89
CA ARG A 224 16.30 -11.39 -4.83
C ARG A 224 17.64 -12.09 -4.57
N GLU A 225 17.93 -13.16 -5.30
CA GLU A 225 19.28 -13.79 -5.40
C GLU A 225 20.00 -13.20 -6.62
#